data_AF-A0A4Q3XUI6-F1
#
_entry.id   AF-A0A4Q3XUI6-F1
#
_cell.length_a   1.000
_cell.length_b   1.000
_cell.length_c   1.000
_cell.angle_alpha   90.00
_cell.angle_beta   90.00
_cell.angle_gamma   90.00
#
_symmetry.space_group_name_H-M   'P 1'
#
loop_
_entity.id
_entity.type
_entity.pdbx_description
1 polymer ?
#
loop_
_entity_poly.entity_id
_entity_poly.type
_entity_poly.pdbx_seq_one_letter_code
_entity_poly.pdbx_strand_id
1 'polypeptide(L)'
;MRNPFRRNARPAGGAAFSHRENGEALHLALIQEGRTIPTSEWMQRRPDAAAALGRLFAKAEENAEPGKHPAVLVLEKDLVLSPRCIAELDAASALSLGLPAPTPLALDLKPIGRIDEDGFRLDVRWVKPGGQPCRVAINGAMIACEGSERRIPEPLWSILSVATSLSAPVDKAERFRLLALLRRYWPEDGSAGVTSEPYLRDMRVHYASSLSLTLRTLTPDRTDFDPVLFGQGVADEAQADGRALDEAFDNVLTPSAQKLFAEDRFRREADARPVYVLRDGEYIFIDPSLRPALEAVRRLQDRPESERRAFVLNPRKVLKEFLGEELAEKIALDELFVETEQFSSRVAGVDVWRTPVLPWIAPI
;
A
#
# COMPACT_ATOMS: atom_id res chain seq x y z
N MET A 1 31.59 13.65 31.50
CA MET A 1 30.52 14.15 32.39
C MET A 1 29.35 14.63 31.54
N ARG A 2 28.26 13.85 31.46
CA ARG A 2 27.07 14.14 30.66
C ARG A 2 26.05 14.87 31.54
N ASN A 3 25.49 15.96 31.05
CA ASN A 3 24.43 16.73 31.72
C ASN A 3 23.11 16.51 30.95
N PRO A 4 22.12 15.74 31.46
CA PRO A 4 20.99 15.28 30.66
C PRO A 4 19.67 15.99 31.01
N PHE A 5 19.64 17.32 31.09
CA PHE A 5 18.37 18.06 31.24
C PHE A 5 18.43 19.44 30.56
N ARG A 6 17.94 19.53 29.32
CA ARG A 6 17.56 20.82 28.73
C ARG A 6 16.15 21.20 29.22
N ARG A 7 16.10 22.10 30.19
CA ARG A 7 14.86 22.75 30.67
C ARG A 7 14.40 23.79 29.65
N ASN A 8 13.29 23.54 28.95
CA ASN A 8 12.44 24.62 28.47
C ASN A 8 11.70 25.25 29.66
N ALA A 9 11.56 26.58 29.65
CA ALA A 9 10.99 27.37 30.75
C ALA A 9 9.61 26.81 31.18
N ARG A 10 9.53 26.33 32.43
CA ARG A 10 8.31 25.77 33.02
C ARG A 10 7.36 26.90 33.42
N PRO A 11 6.06 26.84 33.09
CA PRO A 11 5.04 27.46 33.93
C PRO A 11 5.09 26.77 35.31
N ALA A 12 5.11 27.56 36.38
CA ALA A 12 5.16 27.03 37.74
C ALA A 12 3.90 26.18 38.05
N GLY A 13 4.09 24.91 38.46
CA GLY A 13 3.05 24.06 39.06
C GLY A 13 2.17 23.20 38.12
N GLY A 14 2.26 23.37 36.80
CA GLY A 14 1.42 22.61 35.85
C GLY A 14 1.88 21.16 35.63
N ALA A 15 0.92 20.25 35.38
CA ALA A 15 1.23 18.91 34.90
C ALA A 15 1.93 18.99 33.53
N ALA A 16 2.98 18.21 33.30
CA ALA A 16 3.76 18.26 32.06
C ALA A 16 3.99 16.84 31.53
N PHE A 17 3.88 16.67 30.22
CA PHE A 17 4.22 15.41 29.60
C PHE A 17 5.73 15.20 29.60
N SER A 18 6.12 13.96 29.85
CA SER A 18 7.47 13.45 29.71
C SER A 18 7.41 12.22 28.82
N HIS A 19 8.39 12.05 27.95
CA HIS A 19 8.51 10.86 27.13
C HIS A 19 9.83 10.14 27.43
N ARG A 20 9.83 8.83 27.21
CA ARG A 20 11.03 7.99 27.22
C ARG A 20 10.90 6.94 26.12
N GLU A 21 12.02 6.59 25.53
CA GLU A 21 12.09 5.52 24.53
C GLU A 21 12.36 4.18 25.23
N ASN A 22 11.69 3.11 24.78
CA ASN A 22 11.94 1.74 25.22
C ASN A 22 11.84 0.80 24.02
N GLY A 23 12.98 0.33 23.52
CA GLY A 23 13.06 -0.15 22.14
C GLY A 23 12.65 0.98 21.20
N GLU A 24 11.90 0.64 20.16
CA GLU A 24 11.38 1.62 19.18
C GLU A 24 10.10 2.34 19.66
N ALA A 25 9.48 1.88 20.75
CA ALA A 25 8.25 2.46 21.28
C ALA A 25 8.54 3.68 22.17
N LEU A 26 7.62 4.65 22.15
CA LEU A 26 7.68 5.83 23.01
C LEU A 26 6.65 5.72 24.12
N HIS A 27 7.13 5.75 25.37
CA HIS A 27 6.28 5.81 26.55
C HIS A 27 6.06 7.27 26.92
N LEU A 28 4.81 7.72 26.83
CA LEU A 28 4.37 9.02 27.30
C LEU A 28 3.87 8.90 28.73
N ALA A 29 4.19 9.86 29.59
CA ALA A 29 3.71 9.95 30.96
C ALA A 29 3.42 11.40 31.32
N LEU A 30 2.37 11.65 32.12
CA LEU A 30 2.09 12.97 32.66
C LEU A 30 2.64 13.08 34.08
N ILE A 31 3.47 14.10 34.32
CA ILE A 31 4.13 14.33 35.61
C ILE A 31 3.66 15.66 36.20
N GLN A 32 3.18 15.64 37.44
CA GLN A 32 2.89 16.84 38.22
C GLN A 32 3.59 16.72 39.58
N GLU A 33 4.37 17.74 39.96
CA GLU A 33 5.09 17.78 41.25
C GLU A 33 5.95 16.53 41.53
N GLY A 34 6.53 15.93 40.49
CA GLY A 34 7.38 14.73 40.59
C GLY A 34 6.63 13.41 40.71
N ARG A 35 5.29 13.43 40.66
CA ARG A 35 4.44 12.22 40.64
C ARG A 35 3.87 11.98 39.26
N THR A 36 3.84 10.72 38.85
CA THR A 36 3.14 10.30 37.62
C THR A 36 1.64 10.24 37.85
N ILE A 37 0.90 10.91 36.99
CA ILE A 37 -0.56 11.02 37.05
C ILE A 37 -1.19 9.85 36.29
N PRO A 38 -2.26 9.22 36.81
CA PRO A 38 -2.99 8.17 36.09
C PRO A 38 -3.58 8.66 34.77
N THR A 39 -3.59 7.81 33.73
CA THR A 39 -4.07 8.15 32.37
C THR A 39 -5.51 8.66 32.35
N SER A 40 -6.36 8.18 33.27
CA SER A 40 -7.75 8.62 33.45
C SER A 40 -7.89 10.11 33.83
N GLU A 41 -6.87 10.71 34.45
CA GLU A 41 -6.88 12.13 34.85
C GLU A 41 -6.27 13.07 33.80
N TRP A 42 -5.64 12.55 32.74
CA TRP A 42 -4.80 13.37 31.86
C TRP A 42 -5.57 14.48 31.14
N MET A 43 -6.77 14.20 30.61
CA MET A 43 -7.59 15.21 29.92
C MET A 43 -8.02 16.35 30.86
N GLN A 44 -8.27 16.04 32.14
CA GLN A 44 -8.61 17.05 33.15
C GLN A 44 -7.40 17.93 33.50
N ARG A 45 -6.22 17.33 33.62
CA ARG A 45 -4.97 18.03 33.97
C ARG A 45 -4.34 18.77 32.80
N ARG A 46 -4.62 18.35 31.57
CA ARG A 46 -4.15 18.94 30.30
C ARG A 46 -5.29 19.12 29.30
N PRO A 47 -6.21 20.07 29.53
CA PRO A 47 -7.30 20.35 28.60
C PRO A 47 -6.83 20.74 27.20
N ASP A 48 -5.65 21.38 27.11
CA ASP A 48 -4.98 21.75 25.87
C ASP A 48 -4.58 20.54 25.01
N ALA A 49 -4.38 19.38 25.62
CA ALA A 49 -4.04 18.12 24.94
C ALA A 49 -5.26 17.19 24.78
N ALA A 50 -6.46 17.56 25.25
CA ALA A 50 -7.61 16.67 25.30
C ALA A 50 -8.00 16.10 23.94
N ALA A 51 -7.96 16.92 22.87
CA ALA A 51 -8.26 16.45 21.51
C ALA A 51 -7.24 15.41 21.00
N ALA A 52 -5.95 15.61 21.29
CA ALA A 52 -4.90 14.67 20.91
C ALA A 52 -5.01 13.37 21.71
N LEU A 53 -5.27 13.45 23.01
CA LEU A 53 -5.51 12.29 23.88
C LEU A 53 -6.75 11.51 23.44
N GLY A 54 -7.83 12.19 23.06
CA GLY A 54 -9.05 11.55 22.57
C GLY A 54 -8.81 10.70 21.33
N ARG A 55 -8.01 11.21 20.38
CA ARG A 55 -7.58 10.44 19.20
C ARG A 55 -6.73 9.22 19.58
N LEU A 56 -5.80 9.37 20.53
CA LEU A 56 -4.96 8.24 20.97
C LEU A 56 -5.76 7.16 21.68
N PHE A 57 -6.73 7.54 22.53
CA PHE A 57 -7.61 6.58 23.20
C PHE A 57 -8.53 5.86 22.24
N ALA A 58 -9.14 6.58 21.28
CA ALA A 58 -9.92 5.93 20.22
C ALA A 58 -9.07 4.92 19.43
N LYS A 59 -7.82 5.27 19.11
CA LYS A 59 -6.89 4.37 18.43
C LYS A 59 -6.46 3.15 19.26
N ALA A 60 -6.55 3.23 20.59
CA ALA A 60 -6.27 2.10 21.47
C ALA A 60 -7.44 1.10 21.53
N GLU A 61 -8.66 1.56 21.22
CA GLU A 61 -9.87 0.72 21.15
C GLU A 61 -9.98 0.00 19.80
N GLU A 62 -9.24 0.44 18.77
CA GLU A 62 -9.13 -0.27 17.50
C GLU A 62 -8.48 -1.64 17.71
N ASN A 63 -9.14 -2.70 17.24
CA ASN A 63 -8.57 -4.05 17.29
C ASN A 63 -7.24 -4.08 16.55
N ALA A 64 -6.17 -4.48 17.24
CA ALA A 64 -4.90 -4.74 16.58
C ALA A 64 -5.10 -5.84 15.53
N GLU A 65 -4.61 -5.59 14.31
CA GLU A 65 -4.59 -6.64 13.28
C GLU A 65 -3.86 -7.88 13.82
N PRO A 66 -4.32 -9.10 13.48
CA PRO A 66 -3.67 -10.34 13.92
C PRO A 66 -2.17 -10.32 13.62
N GLY A 67 -1.34 -10.48 14.67
CA GLY A 67 0.12 -10.49 14.55
C GLY A 67 0.80 -9.12 14.55
N LYS A 68 0.07 -8.00 14.69
CA LYS A 68 0.65 -6.66 14.87
C LYS A 68 0.50 -6.18 16.32
N HIS A 69 1.51 -5.47 16.80
CA HIS A 69 1.39 -4.75 18.07
C HIS A 69 0.41 -3.58 17.92
N PRO A 70 -0.40 -3.28 18.96
CA PRO A 70 -1.32 -2.14 18.91
C PRO A 70 -0.56 -0.83 18.68
N ALA A 71 -1.18 0.09 17.94
CA ALA A 71 -0.57 1.40 17.68
C ALA A 71 -0.44 2.23 18.97
N VAL A 72 -1.39 2.07 19.88
CA VAL A 72 -1.43 2.70 21.20
C VAL A 72 -1.80 1.64 22.23
N LEU A 73 -1.02 1.54 23.30
CA LEU A 73 -1.38 0.76 24.49
C LEU A 73 -1.59 1.72 25.67
N VAL A 74 -2.78 1.65 26.27
CA VAL A 74 -3.12 2.44 27.45
C VAL A 74 -2.82 1.63 28.70
N LEU A 75 -1.90 2.13 29.52
CA LEU A 75 -1.60 1.59 30.84
C LEU A 75 -2.12 2.55 31.92
N GLU A 76 -2.03 2.16 33.19
CA GLU A 76 -2.54 2.98 34.30
C GLU A 76 -1.88 4.37 34.36
N LYS A 77 -0.58 4.45 34.05
CA LYS A 77 0.26 5.65 34.27
C LYS A 77 1.10 6.07 33.06
N ASP A 78 1.00 5.34 31.96
CA ASP A 78 1.70 5.63 30.71
C ASP A 78 0.88 5.24 29.48
N LEU A 79 1.18 5.91 28.36
CA LEU A 79 0.76 5.49 27.03
C LEU A 79 1.98 4.98 26.28
N VAL A 80 1.89 3.79 25.70
CA VAL A 80 2.92 3.25 24.80
C VAL A 80 2.49 3.52 23.38
N LEU A 81 3.29 4.30 22.65
CA LEU A 81 3.04 4.67 21.26
C LEU A 81 4.00 3.93 20.35
N SER A 82 3.47 3.29 19.31
CA SER A 82 4.30 2.70 18.26
C SER A 82 4.96 3.78 17.40
N PRO A 83 6.07 3.48 16.71
CA PRO A 83 6.70 4.41 15.77
C PRO A 83 5.72 5.01 14.76
N ARG A 84 4.85 4.18 14.18
CA ARG A 84 3.82 4.60 13.23
C ARG A 84 2.85 5.60 13.86
N CYS A 85 2.41 5.36 15.10
CA CYS A 85 1.53 6.30 15.80
C CYS A 85 2.20 7.67 16.00
N ILE A 86 3.50 7.70 16.30
CA ILE A 86 4.25 8.95 16.51
C ILE A 86 4.43 9.72 15.18
N ALA A 87 4.64 9.00 14.08
CA ALA A 87 4.81 9.57 12.75
C ALA A 87 3.51 10.21 12.20
N GLU A 88 2.36 9.60 12.49
CA GLU A 88 1.03 10.07 12.09
C GLU A 88 0.57 11.31 12.88
N LEU A 89 1.19 11.63 14.02
CA LEU A 89 0.84 12.83 14.80
C LEU A 89 1.22 14.11 14.06
N ASP A 90 0.20 14.95 13.81
CA ASP A 90 0.40 16.31 13.32
C ASP A 90 1.23 17.16 14.31
N ALA A 91 1.73 18.31 13.84
CA ALA A 91 2.61 19.17 14.62
C ALA A 91 1.94 19.74 15.89
N ALA A 92 0.64 20.06 15.84
CA ALA A 92 -0.09 20.64 16.98
C ALA A 92 -0.39 19.60 18.05
N SER A 93 -0.82 18.40 17.64
CA SER A 93 -1.06 17.24 18.50
C SER A 93 0.22 16.81 19.22
N ALA A 94 1.33 16.70 18.50
CA ALA A 94 2.60 16.36 19.10
C ALA A 94 3.07 17.42 20.10
N LEU A 95 2.90 18.70 19.78
CA LEU A 95 3.28 19.80 20.66
C LEU A 95 2.47 19.80 21.96
N SER A 96 1.15 19.60 21.90
CA SER A 96 0.31 19.54 23.10
C SER A 96 0.65 18.33 23.98
N LEU A 97 1.09 17.22 23.38
CA LEU A 97 1.61 16.04 24.06
C LEU A 97 3.07 16.18 24.54
N GLY A 98 3.71 17.34 24.35
CA GLY A 98 5.09 17.56 24.77
C GLY A 98 6.14 16.74 24.00
N LEU A 99 5.80 16.28 22.80
CA LEU A 99 6.72 15.60 21.90
C LEU A 99 7.54 16.61 21.07
N PRO A 100 8.74 16.23 20.61
CA PRO A 100 9.55 17.09 19.75
C PRO A 100 8.85 17.46 18.44
N ALA A 101 9.23 18.61 17.87
CA ALA A 101 8.75 19.02 16.55
C ALA A 101 9.27 18.06 15.46
N PRO A 102 8.64 18.02 14.27
CA PRO A 102 9.13 17.23 13.15
C PRO A 102 10.55 17.65 12.73
N THR A 103 11.28 16.71 12.16
CA THR A 103 12.63 16.94 11.66
C THR A 103 12.62 17.88 10.45
N PRO A 104 13.55 18.85 10.36
CA PRO A 104 13.75 19.64 9.15
C PRO A 104 14.64 18.93 8.11
N LEU A 105 15.13 17.73 8.42
CA LEU A 105 15.99 16.96 7.53
C LEU A 105 15.18 16.33 6.41
N ALA A 106 15.83 16.14 5.27
CA ALA A 106 15.28 15.41 4.14
C ALA A 106 15.91 14.00 4.04
N LEU A 107 15.13 13.04 3.55
CA LEU A 107 15.58 11.70 3.22
C LEU A 107 16.13 11.70 1.79
N ASP A 108 17.38 11.27 1.61
CA ASP A 108 18.05 11.12 0.31
C ASP A 108 18.17 9.63 -0.01
N LEU A 109 17.48 9.20 -1.08
CA LEU A 109 17.40 7.81 -1.52
C LEU A 109 18.17 7.62 -2.82
N LYS A 110 19.21 6.78 -2.77
CA LYS A 110 20.08 6.52 -3.93
C LYS A 110 20.05 5.05 -4.36
N PRO A 111 19.63 4.75 -5.59
CA PRO A 111 19.72 3.40 -6.12
C PRO A 111 21.18 3.00 -6.38
N ILE A 112 21.56 1.81 -5.95
CA ILE A 112 22.85 1.19 -6.26
C ILE A 112 22.58 -0.03 -7.13
N GLY A 113 23.11 -0.01 -8.36
CA GLY A 113 22.80 -1.02 -9.38
C GLY A 113 21.44 -0.77 -10.06
N ARG A 114 21.08 -1.63 -11.02
CA ARG A 114 19.80 -1.51 -11.72
C ARG A 114 18.70 -2.32 -11.02
N ILE A 115 17.47 -1.83 -11.05
CA ILE A 115 16.32 -2.45 -10.38
C ILE A 115 15.99 -3.85 -10.91
N ASP A 116 16.43 -4.21 -12.11
CA ASP A 116 16.26 -5.54 -12.67
C ASP A 116 17.35 -6.55 -12.23
N GLU A 117 18.50 -6.07 -11.72
CA GLU A 117 19.68 -6.89 -11.38
C GLU A 117 19.66 -7.35 -9.93
N ASP A 118 20.00 -8.61 -9.63
CA ASP A 118 19.92 -9.18 -8.28
C ASP A 118 20.69 -8.40 -7.20
N GLY A 119 21.69 -7.61 -7.56
CA GLY A 119 22.49 -6.78 -6.65
C GLY A 119 21.88 -5.43 -6.26
N PHE A 120 20.68 -5.09 -6.75
CA PHE A 120 20.02 -3.82 -6.46
C PHE A 120 19.85 -3.58 -4.96
N ARG A 121 20.15 -2.36 -4.52
CA ARG A 121 19.83 -1.88 -3.16
C ARG A 121 19.63 -0.37 -3.15
N LEU A 122 18.98 0.13 -2.10
CA LEU A 122 18.86 1.55 -1.82
C LEU A 122 19.85 1.97 -0.72
N ASP A 123 20.67 2.98 -1.02
CA ASP A 123 21.40 3.71 0.00
C ASP A 123 20.51 4.83 0.53
N VAL A 124 20.34 4.87 1.85
CA VAL A 124 19.43 5.78 2.55
C VAL A 124 20.24 6.71 3.43
N ARG A 125 20.14 8.02 3.18
CA ARG A 125 20.87 9.04 3.93
C ARG A 125 19.95 10.17 4.37
N TRP A 126 20.37 10.90 5.38
CA TRP A 126 19.69 12.12 5.82
C TRP A 126 20.52 13.33 5.43
N VAL A 127 19.85 14.35 4.88
CA VAL A 127 20.49 15.60 4.48
C VAL A 127 19.82 16.78 5.19
N LYS A 128 20.62 17.80 5.52
CA LYS A 128 20.13 19.06 6.07
C LYS A 128 19.43 19.89 4.99
N PRO A 129 18.62 20.89 5.37
CA PRO A 129 18.24 21.96 4.45
C PRO A 129 19.48 22.49 3.71
N GLY A 130 19.45 22.49 2.38
CA GLY A 130 20.62 22.79 1.53
C GLY A 130 21.39 21.57 1.01
N GLY A 131 20.98 20.34 1.36
CA GLY A 131 21.46 19.11 0.73
C GLY A 131 22.73 18.49 1.34
N GLN A 132 23.29 19.08 2.39
CA GLN A 132 24.47 18.52 3.05
C GLN A 132 24.12 17.25 3.83
N PRO A 133 24.80 16.10 3.60
CA PRO A 133 24.62 14.90 4.40
C PRO A 133 24.89 15.13 5.89
N CYS A 134 24.09 14.48 6.74
CA CYS A 134 24.26 14.50 8.19
C CYS A 134 24.15 13.11 8.78
N ARG A 135 24.89 12.87 9.87
CA ARG A 135 24.78 11.63 10.64
C ARG A 135 23.67 11.78 11.67
N VAL A 136 22.80 10.79 11.72
CA VAL A 136 21.66 10.76 12.61
C VAL A 136 21.67 9.46 13.43
N ALA A 137 21.08 9.52 14.62
CA ALA A 137 20.66 8.32 15.35
C ALA A 137 19.13 8.24 15.26
N ILE A 138 18.61 7.07 14.90
CA ILE A 138 17.19 6.82 14.74
C ILE A 138 16.78 5.77 15.76
N ASN A 139 15.65 5.99 16.43
CA ASN A 139 15.02 4.98 17.27
C ASN A 139 13.50 5.08 17.10
N GLY A 140 12.88 4.08 16.46
CA GLY A 140 11.52 4.22 15.97
C GLY A 140 11.36 5.49 15.12
N ALA A 141 10.27 6.22 15.32
CA ALA A 141 10.00 7.49 14.63
C ALA A 141 10.67 8.72 15.28
N MET A 142 11.71 8.51 16.09
CA MET A 142 12.52 9.58 16.69
C MET A 142 13.87 9.67 15.97
N ILE A 143 14.36 10.89 15.79
CA ILE A 143 15.63 11.16 15.11
C ILE A 143 16.44 12.21 15.87
N ALA A 144 17.70 11.90 16.12
CA ALA A 144 18.65 12.79 16.76
C ALA A 144 19.76 13.19 15.78
N CYS A 145 19.96 14.50 15.59
CA CYS A 145 21.04 15.08 14.81
C CYS A 145 21.68 16.23 15.58
N GLU A 146 23.00 16.20 15.76
CA GLU A 146 23.77 17.27 16.43
C GLU A 146 23.22 17.63 17.84
N GLY A 147 22.74 16.64 18.57
CA GLY A 147 22.16 16.82 19.91
C GLY A 147 20.75 17.42 19.94
N SER A 148 20.11 17.58 18.78
CA SER A 148 18.69 17.95 18.67
C SER A 148 17.86 16.73 18.34
N GLU A 149 16.90 16.41 19.20
CA GLU A 149 15.92 15.34 19.02
C GLU A 149 14.67 15.89 18.33
N ARG A 150 14.15 15.13 17.37
CA ARG A 150 13.01 15.46 16.52
C ARG A 150 12.21 14.21 16.24
N ARG A 151 11.00 14.38 15.72
CA ARG A 151 10.20 13.28 15.18
C ARG A 151 10.43 13.12 13.67
N ILE A 152 10.29 11.90 13.19
CA ILE A 152 10.15 11.57 11.76
C ILE A 152 8.64 11.50 11.47
N PRO A 153 8.04 12.52 10.82
CA PRO A 153 6.62 12.49 10.48
C PRO A 153 6.34 11.60 9.26
N GLU A 154 5.07 11.30 8.99
CA GLU A 154 4.66 10.82 7.66
C GLU A 154 4.85 11.91 6.59
N PRO A 155 5.14 11.55 5.32
CA PRO A 155 5.36 10.19 4.82
C PRO A 155 6.79 9.65 5.04
N LEU A 156 7.69 10.43 5.66
CA LEU A 156 9.11 10.07 5.81
C LEU A 156 9.31 8.77 6.57
N TRP A 157 8.50 8.52 7.61
CA TRP A 157 8.59 7.28 8.40
C TRP A 157 8.26 6.05 7.56
N SER A 158 7.14 6.08 6.81
CA SER A 158 6.76 4.97 5.93
C SER A 158 7.79 4.74 4.83
N ILE A 159 8.29 5.80 4.21
CA ILE A 159 9.35 5.71 3.18
C ILE A 159 10.64 5.12 3.77
N LEU A 160 11.10 5.62 4.93
CA LEU A 160 12.28 5.10 5.62
C LEU A 160 12.14 3.60 5.93
N SER A 161 10.99 3.20 6.45
CA SER A 161 10.73 1.80 6.84
C SER A 161 10.85 0.85 5.64
N VAL A 162 10.26 1.24 4.49
CA VAL A 162 10.33 0.45 3.26
C VAL A 162 11.72 0.51 2.64
N ALA A 163 12.33 1.69 2.54
CA ALA A 163 13.65 1.86 1.95
C ALA A 163 14.75 1.13 2.73
N THR A 164 14.63 1.04 4.05
CA THR A 164 15.54 0.25 4.89
C THR A 164 15.48 -1.24 4.56
N SER A 165 14.29 -1.76 4.22
CA SER A 165 14.12 -3.15 3.77
C SER A 165 14.79 -3.42 2.40
N LEU A 166 15.01 -2.37 1.60
CA LEU A 166 15.73 -2.41 0.33
C LEU A 166 17.23 -2.06 0.47
N SER A 167 17.76 -1.89 1.69
CA SER A 167 19.17 -1.55 1.91
C SER A 167 20.14 -2.70 1.63
N ALA A 168 19.62 -3.92 1.57
CA ALA A 168 20.33 -5.12 1.14
C ALA A 168 19.62 -5.73 -0.08
N PRO A 169 20.35 -6.50 -0.90
CA PRO A 169 19.74 -7.29 -1.97
C PRO A 169 18.65 -8.23 -1.42
N VAL A 170 17.50 -8.22 -2.06
CA VAL A 170 16.38 -9.13 -1.82
C VAL A 170 15.97 -9.81 -3.13
N ASP A 171 15.17 -10.87 -3.07
CA ASP A 171 14.71 -11.53 -4.28
C ASP A 171 13.90 -10.57 -5.17
N LYS A 172 13.82 -10.88 -6.46
CA LYS A 172 13.18 -10.01 -7.44
C LYS A 172 11.71 -9.72 -7.10
N ALA A 173 10.94 -10.70 -6.65
CA ALA A 173 9.53 -10.46 -6.37
C ALA A 173 9.37 -9.54 -5.14
N GLU A 174 10.10 -9.83 -4.06
CA GLU A 174 10.07 -9.01 -2.85
C GLU A 174 10.56 -7.59 -3.10
N ARG A 175 11.62 -7.43 -3.91
CA ARG A 175 12.11 -6.11 -4.33
C ARG A 175 11.03 -5.28 -4.99
N PHE A 176 10.33 -5.82 -5.99
CA PHE A 176 9.29 -5.08 -6.70
C PHE A 176 8.06 -4.84 -5.82
N ARG A 177 7.74 -5.75 -4.89
CA ARG A 177 6.73 -5.52 -3.85
C ARG A 177 7.09 -4.30 -2.99
N LEU A 178 8.33 -4.25 -2.48
CA LEU A 178 8.83 -3.15 -1.66
C LEU A 178 8.93 -1.84 -2.46
N LEU A 179 9.33 -1.87 -3.74
CA LEU A 179 9.35 -0.67 -4.60
C LEU A 179 7.94 -0.15 -4.89
N ALA A 180 6.96 -1.02 -5.11
CA ALA A 180 5.56 -0.62 -5.25
C ALA A 180 5.04 0.03 -3.95
N LEU A 181 5.34 -0.60 -2.80
CA LEU A 181 4.98 -0.05 -1.49
C LEU A 181 5.67 1.29 -1.21
N LEU A 182 6.95 1.43 -1.58
CA LEU A 182 7.70 2.69 -1.48
C LEU A 182 7.03 3.79 -2.30
N ARG A 183 6.57 3.46 -3.51
CA ARG A 183 5.91 4.41 -4.41
C ARG A 183 4.57 4.89 -3.86
N ARG A 184 3.81 4.05 -3.16
CA ARG A 184 2.54 4.43 -2.50
C ARG A 184 2.71 5.54 -1.46
N TYR A 185 3.86 5.60 -0.79
CA TYR A 185 4.16 6.66 0.18
C TYR A 185 4.87 7.87 -0.44
N TRP A 186 5.21 7.81 -1.73
CA TRP A 186 5.98 8.85 -2.38
C TRP A 186 5.16 10.15 -2.52
N PRO A 187 5.68 11.31 -2.08
CA PRO A 187 4.97 12.57 -2.21
C PRO A 187 4.87 12.98 -3.69
N GLU A 188 3.66 13.26 -4.17
CA GLU A 188 3.43 13.66 -5.57
C GLU A 188 4.05 15.04 -5.89
N ASP A 189 4.00 15.97 -4.94
CA ASP A 189 4.41 17.37 -5.14
C ASP A 189 5.88 17.66 -4.82
N GLY A 190 6.68 16.64 -4.46
CA GLY A 190 8.10 16.79 -4.09
C GLY A 190 8.35 17.59 -2.80
N SER A 191 7.30 17.95 -2.05
CA SER A 191 7.33 18.87 -0.91
C SER A 191 7.71 18.20 0.43
N ALA A 192 7.64 16.87 0.53
CA ALA A 192 7.76 16.17 1.81
C ALA A 192 9.19 15.85 2.27
N GLY A 193 10.20 16.59 1.80
CA GLY A 193 11.59 16.38 2.21
C GLY A 193 12.16 15.04 1.77
N VAL A 194 11.77 14.55 0.60
CA VAL A 194 12.34 13.34 -0.02
C VAL A 194 13.09 13.75 -1.28
N THR A 195 14.37 13.40 -1.35
CA THR A 195 15.22 13.61 -2.51
C THR A 195 15.65 12.24 -3.05
N SER A 196 15.73 12.11 -4.38
CA SER A 196 16.25 10.90 -5.02
C SER A 196 16.84 11.19 -6.39
N GLU A 197 17.59 10.23 -6.90
CA GLU A 197 18.08 10.27 -8.27
C GLU A 197 16.94 10.11 -9.29
N PRO A 198 17.06 10.73 -10.49
CA PRO A 198 16.01 10.67 -11.52
C PRO A 198 15.55 9.26 -11.84
N TYR A 199 16.46 8.28 -11.86
CA TYR A 199 16.13 6.89 -12.12
C TYR A 199 15.08 6.32 -11.15
N LEU A 200 15.21 6.62 -9.85
CA LEU A 200 14.26 6.17 -8.83
C LEU A 200 12.97 7.00 -8.85
N ARG A 201 13.08 8.30 -9.14
CA ARG A 201 11.95 9.23 -9.21
C ARG A 201 11.02 8.96 -10.39
N ASP A 202 11.60 8.63 -11.53
CA ASP A 202 10.89 8.49 -12.81
C ASP A 202 10.37 7.05 -13.01
N MET A 203 10.85 6.08 -12.20
CA MET A 203 10.35 4.71 -12.16
C MET A 203 8.86 4.66 -11.78
N ARG A 204 8.11 3.82 -12.47
CA ARG A 204 6.71 3.52 -12.17
C ARG A 204 6.54 2.04 -11.87
N VAL A 205 6.08 1.71 -10.68
CA VAL A 205 5.73 0.33 -10.31
C VAL A 205 4.25 0.29 -9.97
N HIS A 206 3.49 -0.35 -10.85
CA HIS A 206 2.06 -0.55 -10.71
C HIS A 206 1.80 -1.77 -9.83
N TYR A 207 1.01 -1.61 -8.78
CA TYR A 207 0.59 -2.71 -7.91
C TYR A 207 -0.76 -3.23 -8.38
N ALA A 208 -0.80 -4.45 -8.92
CA ALA A 208 -2.03 -5.10 -9.34
C ALA A 208 -2.49 -6.09 -8.27
N SER A 209 -3.67 -5.86 -7.70
CA SER A 209 -4.27 -6.72 -6.68
C SER A 209 -5.57 -7.38 -7.11
N SER A 210 -6.22 -6.89 -8.14
CA SER A 210 -7.44 -7.50 -8.70
C SER A 210 -7.39 -7.53 -10.23
N LEU A 211 -8.26 -8.34 -10.83
CA LEU A 211 -8.37 -8.47 -12.28
C LEU A 211 -9.83 -8.45 -12.76
N SER A 212 -10.00 -8.01 -13.99
CA SER A 212 -11.17 -8.29 -14.83
C SER A 212 -10.72 -8.92 -16.15
N LEU A 213 -11.66 -9.12 -17.08
CA LEU A 213 -11.37 -9.59 -18.44
C LEU A 213 -11.80 -8.55 -19.45
N THR A 214 -10.89 -8.18 -20.36
CA THR A 214 -11.30 -7.53 -21.60
C THR A 214 -11.51 -8.59 -22.67
N LEU A 215 -12.63 -8.49 -23.38
CA LEU A 215 -12.99 -9.45 -24.42
C LEU A 215 -12.56 -8.87 -25.76
N ARG A 216 -11.61 -9.51 -26.45
CA ARG A 216 -11.19 -9.08 -27.80
C ARG A 216 -12.12 -9.63 -28.86
N THR A 217 -12.61 -10.86 -28.67
CA THR A 217 -13.58 -11.49 -29.56
C THR A 217 -14.50 -12.38 -28.74
N LEU A 218 -15.80 -12.30 -29.00
CA LEU A 218 -16.80 -13.19 -28.42
C LEU A 218 -17.86 -13.50 -29.48
N THR A 219 -17.63 -14.56 -30.24
CA THR A 219 -18.55 -15.09 -31.25
C THR A 219 -18.89 -16.55 -30.92
N PRO A 220 -19.85 -17.20 -31.62
CA PRO A 220 -20.16 -18.61 -31.40
C PRO A 220 -18.98 -19.56 -31.67
N ASP A 221 -18.05 -19.16 -32.54
CA ASP A 221 -16.93 -19.95 -33.05
C ASP A 221 -15.56 -19.52 -32.49
N ARG A 222 -15.47 -18.33 -31.89
CA ARG A 222 -14.20 -17.78 -31.39
C ARG A 222 -14.39 -16.90 -30.17
N THR A 223 -13.65 -17.26 -29.12
CA THR A 223 -13.55 -16.49 -27.88
C THR A 223 -12.09 -16.13 -27.63
N ASP A 224 -11.81 -14.84 -27.43
CA ASP A 224 -10.48 -14.32 -27.11
C ASP A 224 -10.60 -13.24 -26.03
N PHE A 225 -9.83 -13.37 -24.96
CA PHE A 225 -9.89 -12.53 -23.78
C PHE A 225 -8.49 -12.28 -23.21
N ASP A 226 -8.33 -11.16 -22.53
CA ASP A 226 -7.09 -10.80 -21.83
C ASP A 226 -7.40 -10.27 -20.43
N PRO A 227 -6.51 -10.49 -19.45
CA PRO A 227 -6.68 -9.92 -18.13
C PRO A 227 -6.48 -8.40 -18.16
N VAL A 228 -7.36 -7.67 -17.47
CA VAL A 228 -7.20 -6.25 -17.15
C VAL A 228 -6.92 -6.14 -15.67
N LEU A 229 -5.91 -5.36 -15.27
CA LEU A 229 -5.43 -5.30 -13.90
C LEU A 229 -5.90 -4.04 -13.19
N PHE A 230 -6.28 -4.17 -11.93
CA PHE A 230 -6.73 -3.07 -11.09
C PHE A 230 -5.91 -2.99 -9.80
N GLY A 231 -5.78 -1.76 -9.31
CA GLY A 231 -5.11 -1.47 -8.05
C GLY A 231 -5.99 -1.80 -6.84
N GLN A 232 -5.38 -1.76 -5.65
CA GLN A 232 -6.08 -2.00 -4.40
C GLN A 232 -7.08 -0.87 -4.11
N GLY A 233 -8.29 -1.23 -3.68
CA GLY A 233 -9.32 -0.27 -3.24
C GLY A 233 -10.12 0.38 -4.36
N VAL A 234 -9.70 0.27 -5.63
CA VAL A 234 -10.40 0.87 -6.79
C VAL A 234 -11.84 0.36 -6.91
N ALA A 235 -12.07 -0.92 -6.61
CA ALA A 235 -13.41 -1.52 -6.59
C ALA A 235 -14.30 -0.91 -5.49
N ASP A 236 -13.77 -0.78 -4.29
CA ASP A 236 -14.48 -0.23 -3.14
C ASP A 236 -14.79 1.26 -3.33
N GLU A 237 -13.85 2.02 -3.90
CA GLU A 237 -14.01 3.43 -4.25
C GLU A 237 -15.13 3.64 -5.27
N ALA A 238 -15.12 2.86 -6.36
CA ALA A 238 -16.18 2.92 -7.36
C ALA A 238 -17.55 2.57 -6.76
N GLN A 239 -17.60 1.55 -5.90
CA GLN A 239 -18.83 1.17 -5.21
C GLN A 239 -19.32 2.26 -4.24
N ALA A 240 -18.41 2.89 -3.48
CA ALA A 240 -18.74 4.00 -2.58
C ALA A 240 -19.29 5.22 -3.33
N ASP A 241 -18.78 5.47 -4.53
CA ASP A 241 -19.27 6.52 -5.45
C ASP A 241 -20.55 6.12 -6.21
N GLY A 242 -21.02 4.88 -6.06
CA GLY A 242 -22.20 4.37 -6.77
C GLY A 242 -22.02 4.25 -8.27
N ARG A 243 -20.78 4.08 -8.75
CA ARG A 243 -20.43 3.92 -10.17
C ARG A 243 -19.94 2.51 -10.48
N ALA A 244 -20.10 2.07 -11.73
CA ALA A 244 -19.45 0.85 -12.20
C ALA A 244 -17.96 1.09 -12.45
N LEU A 245 -17.17 0.01 -12.44
CA LEU A 245 -15.78 0.07 -12.87
C LEU A 245 -15.69 0.23 -14.39
N ASP A 246 -14.85 1.15 -14.82
CA ASP A 246 -14.55 1.38 -16.23
C ASP A 246 -13.12 0.93 -16.53
N GLU A 247 -12.96 -0.03 -17.44
CA GLU A 247 -11.64 -0.60 -17.77
C GLU A 247 -10.67 0.39 -18.44
N ALA A 248 -11.14 1.52 -18.96
CA ALA A 248 -10.31 2.55 -19.57
C ALA A 248 -9.82 3.61 -18.56
N PHE A 249 -10.60 3.88 -17.51
CA PHE A 249 -10.27 4.89 -16.49
C PHE A 249 -9.70 4.29 -15.21
N ASP A 250 -10.22 3.14 -14.77
CA ASP A 250 -9.87 2.54 -13.48
C ASP A 250 -8.73 1.52 -13.56
N ASN A 251 -8.31 1.15 -14.77
CA ASN A 251 -7.20 0.24 -14.99
C ASN A 251 -5.89 0.83 -14.44
N VAL A 252 -5.10 -0.03 -13.80
CA VAL A 252 -3.80 0.36 -13.26
C VAL A 252 -2.82 0.80 -14.37
N LEU A 253 -3.05 0.40 -15.61
CA LEU A 253 -2.24 0.69 -16.78
C LEU A 253 -2.95 1.63 -17.77
N THR A 254 -2.15 2.46 -18.43
CA THR A 254 -2.61 3.18 -19.62
C THR A 254 -3.00 2.20 -20.74
N PRO A 255 -3.87 2.59 -21.70
CA PRO A 255 -4.29 1.68 -22.77
C PRO A 255 -3.14 1.06 -23.59
N SER A 256 -2.08 1.84 -23.84
CA SER A 256 -0.88 1.35 -24.55
C SER A 256 -0.07 0.36 -23.71
N ALA A 257 0.09 0.63 -22.42
CA ALA A 257 0.76 -0.26 -21.46
C ALA A 257 -0.03 -1.56 -21.24
N GLN A 258 -1.35 -1.47 -21.12
CA GLN A 258 -2.26 -2.61 -21.00
C GLN A 258 -2.14 -3.53 -22.23
N LYS A 259 -2.12 -2.96 -23.44
CA LYS A 259 -1.94 -3.74 -24.67
C LYS A 259 -0.60 -4.47 -24.68
N LEU A 260 0.49 -3.76 -24.35
CA LEU A 260 1.83 -4.35 -24.26
C LEU A 260 1.86 -5.49 -23.24
N PHE A 261 1.27 -5.28 -22.06
CA PHE A 261 1.16 -6.29 -21.02
C PHE A 261 0.43 -7.53 -21.53
N ALA A 262 -0.80 -7.38 -22.02
CA ALA A 262 -1.63 -8.50 -22.44
C ALA A 262 -1.02 -9.29 -23.61
N GLU A 263 -0.65 -8.59 -24.69
CA GLU A 263 -0.28 -9.22 -25.97
C GLU A 263 1.17 -9.71 -25.99
N ASP A 264 2.12 -8.91 -25.48
CA ASP A 264 3.55 -9.17 -25.64
C ASP A 264 4.24 -9.71 -24.38
N ARG A 265 3.64 -9.53 -23.20
CA ARG A 265 4.26 -9.96 -21.93
C ARG A 265 3.54 -11.16 -21.34
N PHE A 266 2.26 -11.03 -21.02
CA PHE A 266 1.48 -12.03 -20.30
C PHE A 266 1.30 -13.32 -21.11
N ARG A 267 0.78 -13.24 -22.34
CA ARG A 267 0.53 -14.42 -23.19
C ARG A 267 1.79 -15.22 -23.54
N ARG A 268 2.95 -14.58 -23.55
CA ARG A 268 4.23 -15.25 -23.86
C ARG A 268 4.74 -16.14 -22.74
N GLU A 269 4.32 -15.86 -21.52
CA GLU A 269 4.71 -16.64 -20.36
C GLU A 269 3.82 -17.88 -20.24
N ALA A 270 4.41 -19.00 -19.81
CA ALA A 270 3.67 -20.22 -19.52
C ALA A 270 2.85 -20.10 -18.21
N ASP A 271 3.39 -19.35 -17.26
CA ASP A 271 2.81 -19.12 -15.93
C ASP A 271 2.85 -17.61 -15.62
N ALA A 272 1.93 -17.15 -14.76
CA ALA A 272 1.89 -15.75 -14.38
C ALA A 272 3.16 -15.36 -13.60
N ARG A 273 3.88 -14.35 -14.08
CA ARG A 273 5.08 -13.84 -13.41
C ARG A 273 4.71 -12.89 -12.28
N PRO A 274 5.51 -12.87 -11.19
CA PRO A 274 5.39 -11.86 -10.13
C PRO A 274 5.58 -10.43 -10.63
N VAL A 275 6.40 -10.25 -11.69
CA VAL A 275 6.79 -8.95 -12.21
C VAL A 275 6.82 -8.99 -13.74
N TYR A 276 6.21 -7.99 -14.36
CA TYR A 276 6.31 -7.74 -15.80
C TYR A 276 6.98 -6.40 -16.06
N VAL A 277 7.96 -6.40 -16.97
CA VAL A 277 8.67 -5.19 -17.41
C VAL A 277 7.94 -4.60 -18.62
N LEU A 278 7.58 -3.32 -18.56
CA LEU A 278 6.95 -2.59 -19.65
C LEU A 278 7.99 -1.72 -20.38
N ARG A 279 7.65 -0.48 -20.72
CA ARG A 279 8.55 0.49 -21.38
C ARG A 279 8.83 1.66 -20.44
N ASP A 280 9.88 2.43 -20.75
CA ASP A 280 10.16 3.71 -20.09
C ASP A 280 10.27 3.65 -18.56
N GLY A 281 10.79 2.53 -18.01
CA GLY A 281 10.96 2.35 -16.57
C GLY A 281 9.66 2.01 -15.83
N GLU A 282 8.64 1.56 -16.56
CA GLU A 282 7.36 1.09 -16.02
C GLU A 282 7.38 -0.43 -15.79
N TYR A 283 6.84 -0.85 -14.65
CA TYR A 283 6.80 -2.24 -14.21
C TYR A 283 5.45 -2.54 -13.57
N ILE A 284 5.02 -3.79 -13.68
CA ILE A 284 3.84 -4.31 -12.98
C ILE A 284 4.34 -5.29 -11.94
N PHE A 285 3.95 -5.08 -10.68
CA PHE A 285 4.04 -6.07 -9.63
C PHE A 285 2.67 -6.71 -9.40
N ILE A 286 2.63 -8.05 -9.45
CA ILE A 286 1.43 -8.84 -9.22
C ILE A 286 1.39 -9.30 -7.76
N ASP A 287 0.33 -8.89 -7.05
CA ASP A 287 0.06 -9.33 -5.68
C ASP A 287 0.11 -10.86 -5.59
N PRO A 288 0.78 -11.45 -4.57
CA PRO A 288 0.84 -12.90 -4.39
C PRO A 288 -0.51 -13.62 -4.45
N SER A 289 -1.58 -13.02 -3.93
CA SER A 289 -2.95 -13.57 -3.96
C SER A 289 -3.57 -13.57 -5.35
N LEU A 290 -3.17 -12.64 -6.23
CA LEU A 290 -3.69 -12.54 -7.60
C LEU A 290 -3.03 -13.53 -8.56
N ARG A 291 -1.81 -14.00 -8.27
CA ARG A 291 -1.02 -14.85 -9.17
C ARG A 291 -1.73 -16.16 -9.55
N PRO A 292 -2.33 -16.93 -8.63
CA PRO A 292 -3.04 -18.17 -9.00
C PRO A 292 -4.20 -17.91 -9.97
N ALA A 293 -4.97 -16.84 -9.76
CA ALA A 293 -6.07 -16.47 -10.66
C ALA A 293 -5.54 -16.11 -12.06
N LEU A 294 -4.45 -15.34 -12.15
CA LEU A 294 -3.82 -15.03 -13.43
C LEU A 294 -3.22 -16.27 -14.11
N GLU A 295 -2.64 -17.22 -13.37
CA GLU A 295 -2.20 -18.51 -13.91
C GLU A 295 -3.36 -19.29 -14.51
N ALA A 296 -4.52 -19.32 -13.82
CA ALA A 296 -5.73 -19.95 -14.34
C ALA A 296 -6.20 -19.26 -15.63
N VAL A 297 -6.25 -17.92 -15.67
CA VAL A 297 -6.57 -17.15 -16.89
C VAL A 297 -5.62 -17.52 -18.03
N ARG A 298 -4.30 -17.55 -17.77
CA ARG A 298 -3.30 -17.91 -18.78
C ARG A 298 -3.53 -19.31 -19.34
N ARG A 299 -3.76 -20.29 -18.46
CA ARG A 299 -4.03 -21.68 -18.88
C ARG A 299 -5.33 -21.81 -19.66
N LEU A 300 -6.37 -21.06 -19.27
CA LEU A 300 -7.65 -21.02 -19.97
C LEU A 300 -7.53 -20.42 -21.38
N GLN A 301 -6.62 -19.46 -21.61
CA GLN A 301 -6.40 -18.89 -22.96
C GLN A 301 -5.98 -19.96 -23.99
N ASP A 302 -5.34 -21.05 -23.56
CA ASP A 302 -4.88 -22.15 -24.41
C ASP A 302 -5.87 -23.34 -24.46
N ARG A 303 -7.02 -23.24 -23.78
CA ARG A 303 -8.04 -24.30 -23.77
C ARG A 303 -8.90 -24.30 -25.04
N PRO A 304 -9.61 -25.42 -25.33
CA PRO A 304 -10.59 -25.48 -26.40
C PRO A 304 -11.64 -24.36 -26.33
N GLU A 305 -12.20 -23.98 -27.48
CA GLU A 305 -13.18 -22.89 -27.60
C GLU A 305 -14.36 -23.00 -26.62
N SER A 306 -14.90 -24.21 -26.42
CA SER A 306 -16.02 -24.44 -25.50
C SER A 306 -15.68 -24.07 -24.06
N GLU A 307 -14.47 -24.38 -23.60
CA GLU A 307 -13.99 -24.05 -22.25
C GLU A 307 -13.71 -22.54 -22.13
N ARG A 308 -13.10 -21.93 -23.16
CA ARG A 308 -12.86 -20.46 -23.19
C ARG A 308 -14.16 -19.67 -23.14
N ARG A 309 -15.15 -20.10 -23.90
CA ARG A 309 -16.49 -19.50 -23.91
C ARG A 309 -17.19 -19.68 -22.56
N ALA A 310 -17.14 -20.89 -21.99
CA ALA A 310 -17.72 -21.14 -20.67
C ALA A 310 -17.09 -20.27 -19.58
N PHE A 311 -15.77 -20.07 -19.64
CA PHE A 311 -15.03 -19.19 -18.74
C PHE A 311 -15.52 -17.74 -18.83
N VAL A 312 -15.56 -17.15 -20.03
CA VAL A 312 -16.00 -15.76 -20.20
C VAL A 312 -17.45 -15.53 -19.74
N LEU A 313 -18.33 -16.52 -19.91
CA LEU A 313 -19.72 -16.42 -19.47
C LEU A 313 -19.89 -16.57 -17.95
N ASN A 314 -19.00 -17.30 -17.28
CA ASN A 314 -19.06 -17.53 -15.83
C ASN A 314 -17.65 -17.53 -15.18
N PRO A 315 -16.94 -16.38 -15.15
CA PRO A 315 -15.52 -16.36 -14.78
C PRO A 315 -15.25 -16.86 -13.37
N ARG A 316 -15.99 -16.36 -12.37
CA ARG A 316 -15.81 -16.73 -10.96
C ARG A 316 -15.97 -18.24 -10.75
N LYS A 317 -17.03 -18.82 -11.33
CA LYS A 317 -17.31 -20.26 -11.23
C LYS A 317 -16.17 -21.08 -11.81
N VAL A 318 -15.75 -20.78 -13.04
CA VAL A 318 -14.71 -21.55 -13.72
C VAL A 318 -13.34 -21.36 -13.05
N LEU A 319 -13.03 -20.16 -12.54
CA LEU A 319 -11.81 -19.93 -11.76
C LEU A 319 -11.83 -20.73 -10.45
N LYS A 320 -12.96 -20.75 -9.73
CA LYS A 320 -13.11 -21.55 -8.50
C LYS A 320 -12.93 -23.05 -8.78
N GLU A 321 -13.51 -23.56 -9.87
CA GLU A 321 -13.31 -24.94 -10.31
C GLU A 321 -11.85 -25.24 -10.67
N PHE A 322 -11.16 -24.30 -11.32
CA PHE A 322 -9.77 -24.46 -11.74
C PHE A 322 -8.78 -24.42 -10.57
N LEU A 323 -9.02 -23.54 -9.60
CA LEU A 323 -8.17 -23.32 -8.43
C LEU A 323 -8.45 -24.32 -7.30
N GLY A 324 -9.67 -24.84 -7.22
CA GLY A 324 -10.17 -25.58 -6.07
C GLY A 324 -10.69 -24.65 -4.98
N GLU A 325 -11.61 -25.17 -4.16
CA GLU A 325 -12.35 -24.38 -3.15
C GLU A 325 -11.43 -23.79 -2.07
N GLU A 326 -10.50 -24.59 -1.53
CA GLU A 326 -9.56 -24.15 -0.48
C GLU A 326 -8.67 -22.98 -0.95
N LEU A 327 -8.13 -23.07 -2.17
CA LEU A 327 -7.27 -22.01 -2.69
C LEU A 327 -8.08 -20.76 -3.04
N ALA A 328 -9.27 -20.92 -3.62
CA ALA A 328 -10.16 -19.82 -3.96
C ALA A 328 -10.60 -19.01 -2.72
N GLU A 329 -10.91 -19.70 -1.61
CA GLU A 329 -11.22 -19.05 -0.32
C GLU A 329 -9.99 -18.35 0.26
N LYS A 330 -8.82 -19.01 0.24
CA LYS A 330 -7.57 -18.44 0.77
C LYS A 330 -7.16 -17.14 0.10
N ILE A 331 -7.41 -17.00 -1.20
CA ILE A 331 -7.09 -15.79 -1.96
C ILE A 331 -8.26 -14.79 -2.03
N ALA A 332 -9.40 -15.09 -1.42
CA ALA A 332 -10.62 -14.30 -1.54
C ALA A 332 -11.00 -14.00 -3.02
N LEU A 333 -11.11 -15.05 -3.84
CA LEU A 333 -11.32 -14.95 -5.29
C LEU A 333 -12.48 -14.01 -5.69
N ASP A 334 -13.55 -13.96 -4.89
CA ASP A 334 -14.72 -13.14 -5.16
C ASP A 334 -14.41 -11.64 -5.12
N GLU A 335 -13.47 -11.22 -4.27
CA GLU A 335 -12.98 -9.83 -4.18
C GLU A 335 -11.91 -9.55 -5.25
N LEU A 336 -11.12 -10.56 -5.64
CA LEU A 336 -10.07 -10.42 -6.66
C LEU A 336 -10.63 -10.24 -8.07
N PHE A 337 -11.76 -10.88 -8.40
CA PHE A 337 -12.40 -10.75 -9.72
C PHE A 337 -13.44 -9.64 -9.71
N VAL A 338 -13.12 -8.54 -10.39
CA VAL A 338 -13.99 -7.35 -10.48
C VAL A 338 -14.66 -7.32 -11.85
N GLU A 339 -15.96 -7.01 -11.86
CA GLU A 339 -16.72 -6.84 -13.10
C GLU A 339 -16.67 -5.38 -13.56
N THR A 340 -16.28 -5.16 -14.82
CA THR A 340 -16.30 -3.84 -15.45
C THR A 340 -17.59 -3.66 -16.24
N GLU A 341 -17.97 -2.41 -16.52
CA GLU A 341 -19.10 -2.09 -17.38
C GLU A 341 -18.91 -2.70 -18.78
N GLN A 342 -17.69 -2.61 -19.33
CA GLN A 342 -17.34 -3.12 -20.65
C GLN A 342 -17.44 -4.64 -20.73
N PHE A 343 -16.93 -5.35 -19.72
CA PHE A 343 -17.04 -6.81 -19.63
C PHE A 343 -18.50 -7.25 -19.55
N SER A 344 -19.25 -6.66 -18.61
CA SER A 344 -20.65 -6.99 -18.34
C SER A 344 -21.52 -6.78 -19.59
N SER A 345 -21.33 -5.65 -20.28
CA SER A 345 -22.07 -5.31 -21.50
C SER A 345 -21.81 -6.33 -22.63
N ARG A 346 -20.56 -6.77 -22.79
CA ARG A 346 -20.19 -7.76 -23.82
C ARG A 346 -20.77 -9.14 -23.53
N VAL A 347 -20.79 -9.56 -22.27
CA VAL A 347 -21.36 -10.86 -21.86
C VAL A 347 -22.88 -10.84 -21.97
N ALA A 348 -23.54 -9.78 -21.48
CA ALA A 348 -25.00 -9.64 -21.58
C ALA A 348 -25.49 -9.64 -23.04
N GLY A 349 -24.74 -9.03 -23.96
CA GLY A 349 -25.04 -9.02 -25.40
C GLY A 349 -25.09 -10.42 -26.04
N VAL A 350 -24.48 -11.43 -25.43
CA VAL A 350 -24.48 -12.81 -25.94
C VAL A 350 -25.77 -13.57 -25.58
N ASP A 351 -26.43 -13.23 -24.47
CA ASP A 351 -27.64 -13.93 -24.03
C ASP A 351 -28.88 -13.54 -24.84
N VAL A 352 -28.80 -12.44 -25.61
CA VAL A 352 -29.91 -11.89 -26.40
C VAL A 352 -30.04 -12.53 -27.81
N TRP A 353 -29.04 -13.26 -28.30
CA TRP A 353 -29.13 -13.94 -29.61
C TRP A 353 -29.29 -15.46 -29.47
N ARG A 354 -30.54 -15.91 -29.30
CA ARG A 354 -30.97 -17.26 -29.69
C ARG A 354 -31.68 -17.15 -31.02
N THR A 355 -31.22 -17.86 -32.05
CA THR A 355 -31.95 -17.99 -33.32
C THR A 355 -33.37 -18.47 -33.01
N PRO A 356 -34.44 -17.75 -33.39
CA PRO A 356 -35.78 -18.27 -33.25
C PRO A 356 -35.88 -19.53 -34.12
N VAL A 357 -36.11 -20.68 -33.50
CA VAL A 357 -36.46 -21.90 -34.22
C VAL A 357 -37.86 -21.65 -34.79
N LEU A 358 -37.97 -21.31 -36.07
CA LEU A 358 -39.25 -21.16 -36.75
C LEU A 358 -39.81 -22.56 -37.09
N PRO A 359 -40.88 -23.05 -36.43
CA PRO A 359 -41.30 -24.46 -36.53
C PRO A 359 -42.08 -24.85 -37.79
N TRP A 360 -42.02 -24.12 -38.91
CA TRP A 360 -42.95 -24.37 -40.03
C TRP A 360 -42.41 -24.05 -41.43
N ILE A 361 -41.31 -24.68 -41.81
CA ILE A 361 -41.08 -24.99 -43.22
C ILE A 361 -41.02 -26.51 -43.35
N ALA A 362 -42.19 -27.12 -43.56
CA ALA A 362 -42.24 -28.44 -44.17
C ALA A 362 -42.00 -28.27 -45.67
N PRO A 363 -41.05 -28.98 -46.29
CA PRO A 363 -40.90 -28.96 -47.74
C PRO A 363 -42.12 -29.63 -48.39
N ILE A 364 -42.67 -29.00 -49.43
CA ILE A 364 -43.58 -29.63 -50.38
C ILE A 364 -42.74 -30.20 -51.52
#